data_AF-A0A1V4W3A2-F1
#
_entry.id   AF-A0A1V4W3A2-F1
#
_cell.length_a   1.000
_cell.length_b   1.000
_cell.length_c   1.000
_cell.angle_alpha   90.00
_cell.angle_beta   90.00
_cell.angle_gamma   90.00
#
_symmetry.space_group_name_H-M   'P 1'
#
loop_
_entity.id
_entity.type
_entity.pdbx_description
1 polymer ?
#
loop_
_entity_poly.entity_id
_entity_poly.type
_entity_poly.pdbx_seq_one_letter_code
_entity_poly.pdbx_strand_id
1 'polypeptide(L)' 'MADQRRNNFIEIKLPGCTVFLLPAEVNRLLLLDQELFAEAIRRGKAILRRRNEEKRREKRCR' A
#
# COMPACT_ATOMS: atom_id res chain seq x y z
N MET A 1 -24.17 -11.63 -14.87
CA MET A 1 -23.22 -12.61 -14.31
C MET A 1 -22.60 -11.98 -13.07
N ALA A 2 -23.17 -12.28 -11.90
CA ALA A 2 -22.71 -11.74 -10.63
C ALA A 2 -21.51 -12.56 -10.15
N ASP A 3 -20.31 -12.03 -10.34
CA ASP A 3 -19.08 -12.60 -9.81
C ASP A 3 -19.00 -12.27 -8.33
N GLN A 4 -18.97 -13.31 -7.50
CA GLN A 4 -19.12 -13.16 -6.08
C GLN A 4 -18.15 -14.09 -5.34
N ARG A 5 -17.31 -13.44 -4.51
CA ARG A 5 -16.61 -13.93 -3.29
C ARG A 5 -15.17 -14.41 -3.45
N ARG A 6 -14.26 -13.44 -3.60
CA ARG A 6 -13.25 -13.07 -2.58
C ARG A 6 -12.74 -11.66 -2.89
N ASN A 7 -13.65 -10.68 -2.93
CA ASN A 7 -13.26 -9.28 -3.06
C ASN A 7 -12.68 -8.82 -1.71
N ASN A 8 -11.40 -9.11 -1.50
CA ASN A 8 -10.63 -8.57 -0.39
C ASN A 8 -10.45 -7.07 -0.66
N PHE A 9 -11.43 -6.30 -0.22
CA PHE A 9 -11.32 -4.85 -0.19
C PHE A 9 -10.12 -4.46 0.68
N ILE A 10 -9.35 -3.50 0.18
CA ILE A 10 -8.29 -2.86 0.94
C ILE A 10 -8.94 -1.72 1.70
N GLU A 11 -8.95 -1.83 3.03
CA GLU A 11 -9.41 -0.78 3.93
C GLU A 11 -8.32 0.29 4.09
N ILE A 12 -8.67 1.53 3.79
CA ILE A 12 -7.79 2.69 3.96
C ILE A 12 -8.49 3.68 4.88
N LYS A 13 -7.95 3.85 6.09
CA LYS A 13 -8.44 4.82 7.06
C LYS A 13 -7.85 6.20 6.77
N LEU A 14 -8.71 7.16 6.45
CA LEU A 14 -8.37 8.56 6.29
C LEU A 14 -8.94 9.37 7.46
N PRO A 15 -8.41 10.57 7.75
CA PRO A 15 -9.05 11.46 8.71
C PRO A 15 -10.47 11.80 8.24
N GLY A 16 -11.48 11.37 9.00
CA GLY A 16 -12.90 11.67 8.74
C GLY A 16 -13.67 10.65 7.91
N CYS A 17 -13.00 9.68 7.26
CA CYS A 17 -13.69 8.61 6.54
C CYS A 17 -12.82 7.35 6.36
N THR A 18 -13.48 6.21 6.15
CA THR A 18 -12.81 4.96 5.77
C THR A 18 -13.19 4.64 4.33
N VAL A 19 -12.19 4.43 3.48
CA VAL A 19 -12.39 4.09 2.08
C VAL A 19 -12.06 2.61 1.88
N PHE A 20 -12.93 1.91 1.18
CA PHE A 20 -12.73 0.51 0.80
C PHE A 20 -12.55 0.45 -0.70
N LEU A 21 -11.39 -0.04 -1.15
CA LEU A 21 -11.05 -0.12 -2.56
C LEU A 21 -10.73 -1.55 -2.96
N LEU A 22 -11.10 -1.93 -4.17
CA LEU A 22 -10.60 -3.16 -4.76
C LEU A 22 -9.10 -3.03 -5.08
N PRO A 23 -8.34 -4.14 -5.06
CA PRO A 23 -6.93 -4.11 -5.44
C PRO A 23 -6.68 -3.50 -6.82
N ALA A 24 -7.59 -3.72 -7.78
CA ALA A 24 -7.52 -3.14 -9.12
C ALA A 24 -7.70 -1.61 -9.12
N GLU A 25 -8.57 -1.08 -8.24
CA GLU A 25 -8.81 0.36 -8.11
C GLU A 25 -7.63 1.05 -7.45
N VAL A 26 -7.04 0.43 -6.43
CA VAL A 26 -5.80 0.92 -5.81
C VAL A 26 -4.68 1.00 -6.84
N ASN A 27 -4.47 -0.05 -7.65
CA ASN A 27 -3.45 -0.02 -8.69
C ASN A 27 -3.69 1.10 -9.71
N ARG A 28 -4.93 1.34 -10.14
CA ARG A 28 -5.25 2.47 -11.04
C ARG A 28 -4.97 3.82 -10.39
N LEU A 29 -5.32 3.99 -9.11
CA LEU A 29 -5.03 5.21 -8.35
C LEU A 29 -3.53 5.48 -8.22
N LEU A 30 -2.74 4.45 -7.95
CA LEU A 30 -1.28 4.57 -7.86
C LEU A 30 -0.62 4.91 -9.20
N LEU A 31 -1.25 4.56 -10.33
CA LEU A 31 -0.76 4.84 -11.67
C LEU A 31 -1.11 6.23 -12.18
N LEU A 32 -2.15 6.87 -11.63
CA LEU A 32 -2.60 8.20 -12.03
C LEU A 32 -1.54 9.28 -11.78
N ASP A 33 -0.85 9.20 -10.64
CA ASP A 33 0.20 10.16 -10.29
C ASP A 33 1.37 9.45 -9.60
N GLN A 34 2.33 9.04 -10.42
CA GLN A 34 3.50 8.28 -9.98
C GLN A 34 4.47 9.16 -9.17
N GLU A 35 4.52 10.46 -9.44
CA GLU A 35 5.41 11.38 -8.72
C GLU A 35 4.92 11.62 -7.29
N LEU A 36 3.63 11.89 -7.13
CA LEU A 36 3.00 12.03 -5.83
C LEU A 36 3.14 10.73 -5.01
N PHE A 37 2.98 9.57 -5.66
CA PHE A 37 3.20 8.29 -4.99
C PHE A 37 4.65 8.12 -4.56
N ALA A 38 5.63 8.42 -5.42
CA ALA A 38 7.05 8.34 -5.07
C ALA A 38 7.42 9.28 -3.91
N GLU A 39 6.88 10.50 -3.91
CA GLU A 39 7.00 11.47 -2.81
C GLU A 39 6.39 10.92 -1.51
N ALA A 40 5.19 10.35 -1.58
CA ALA A 40 4.53 9.74 -0.42
C ALA A 40 5.33 8.57 0.15
N ILE A 41 5.90 7.71 -0.69
CA ILE A 41 6.80 6.63 -0.26
C ILE A 41 8.06 7.18 0.39
N ARG A 42 8.64 8.26 -0.16
CA ARG A 42 9.82 8.93 0.42
C ARG A 42 9.52 9.54 1.80
N ARG A 43 8.34 10.13 1.97
CA ARG A 43 7.86 10.71 3.24
C ARG A 43 7.42 9.63 4.24
N GLY A 44 7.00 8.47 3.77
CA GLY A 44 6.54 7.32 4.55
C GLY A 44 7.65 6.66 5.37
N LYS A 45 8.15 7.36 6.41
CA LYS A 45 9.19 6.89 7.33
C LYS A 45 8.89 5.52 7.92
N ALA A 46 7.63 5.19 8.17
CA ALA A 46 7.23 3.90 8.72
C ALA A 46 7.46 2.73 7.73
N ILE A 47 7.14 2.93 6.45
CA ILE A 47 7.36 1.92 5.40
C ILE A 47 8.86 1.72 5.17
N LEU A 48 9.62 2.83 5.12
CA LEU A 48 11.07 2.80 4.95
C LEU A 48 11.77 2.14 6.15
N ARG A 49 11.34 2.42 7.38
CA ARG A 49 11.86 1.78 8.60
C ARG A 49 11.62 0.27 8.59
N ARG A 50 10.39 -0.17 8.31
CA ARG A 50 10.04 -1.59 8.24
C ARG A 50 10.86 -2.33 7.18
N ARG A 51 11.02 -1.76 5.98
CA ARG A 51 11.86 -2.35 4.93
C ARG A 51 13.34 -2.44 5.34
N ASN A 52 13.85 -1.45 6.07
CA ASN A 52 15.23 -1.47 6.53
C ASN A 52 15.44 -2.52 7.63
N GLU A 53 14.46 -2.72 8.51
CA GLU A 53 14.45 -3.78 9.52
C GLU A 53 14.42 -5.17 8.89
N GLU A 54 13.58 -5.38 7.87
CA GLU A 54 13.53 -6.64 7.09
C GLU A 54 14.87 -6.93 6.40
N LYS A 55 15.48 -5.94 5.73
CA LYS A 55 16.82 -6.09 5.12
C LYS A 55 17.92 -6.42 6.13
N ARG A 56 17.86 -5.83 7.33
CA ARG A 56 18.81 -6.17 8.41
C ARG A 56 18.61 -7.60 8.89
N ARG A 57 17.37 -8.07 8.95
CA ARG A 57 17.03 -9.44 9.35
C ARG A 57 17.55 -10.47 8.34
N GLU A 58 17.39 -10.21 7.04
CA GLU A 58 17.96 -11.07 5.97
C GLU A 58 19.49 -11.14 6.04
N LYS A 59 20.17 -10.01 6.25
CA LYS A 59 21.64 -9.99 6.43
C LYS A 59 22.14 -10.71 7.67
N ARG A 60 21.30 -10.90 8.68
CA ARG A 60 21.66 -11.57 9.95
C ARG A 60 21.47 -13.09 9.88
N CYS A 61 20.70 -13.59 8.92
CA CYS A 61 20.43 -15.02 8.73
C CYS A 61 21.23 -15.65 7.57
N ARG A 62 22.16 -14.92 6.95
CA ARG A 62 23.07 -15.40 5.91
C ARG A 62 24.51 -15.26 6.40
#